data_AF-A0AAP5JW92-F1
#
_entry.id   AF-A0AAP5JW92-F1
#
_cell.length_a   1.000
_cell.length_b   1.000
_cell.length_c   1.000
_cell.angle_alpha   90.00
_cell.angle_beta   90.00
_cell.angle_gamma   90.00
#
_symmetry.space_group_name_H-M   'P 1'
#
loop_
_entity.id
_entity.type
_entity.pdbx_description
1 polymer ?
#
loop_
_entity_poly.entity_id
_entity_poly.type
_entity_poly.pdbx_seq_one_letter_code
_entity_poly.pdbx_strand_id
1 'polypeptide(L)'
;MNVSCTIVVDADACPVKQEIILAAKRFDVPVLMVASFDHRIELPQNERIQVVQVDRSSQSADLYIANHMKNGDILVTQDYGLAALGLAKGVYALSNRGKPYKDGSIDFLLERRHEQGKLRRGGKHTKGPKPFSDEDRRHFLQSLTKLLLSLQENVVR
;
A
#
# COMPACT_ATOMS: atom_id res chain seq x y z
N MET A 1 25.47 2.67 -0.47
CA MET A 1 24.51 2.36 -1.57
C MET A 1 23.22 3.07 -1.20
N ASN A 2 22.74 4.02 -2.00
CA ASN A 2 21.41 4.60 -1.76
C ASN A 2 20.39 3.46 -1.83
N VAL A 3 19.72 3.15 -0.72
CA VAL A 3 18.59 2.23 -0.75
C VAL A 3 17.52 2.89 -1.63
N SER A 4 17.39 2.41 -2.87
CA SER A 4 16.36 2.87 -3.80
C SER A 4 15.02 2.24 -3.39
N CYS A 5 14.38 2.84 -2.39
CA CYS A 5 13.02 2.47 -1.99
C CYS A 5 12.01 3.01 -3.03
N THR A 6 11.04 2.21 -3.43
CA THR A 6 9.87 2.63 -4.22
C THR A 6 8.60 2.52 -3.38
N ILE A 7 7.69 3.49 -3.50
CA ILE A 7 6.35 3.38 -2.92
C ILE A 7 5.45 2.66 -3.93
N VAL A 8 5.04 1.44 -3.61
CA VAL A 8 4.13 0.62 -4.41
C VAL A 8 2.74 0.66 -3.80
N VAL A 9 1.73 0.98 -4.61
CA VAL A 9 0.37 1.29 -4.12
C VAL A 9 -0.65 0.40 -4.82
N ASP A 10 -1.41 -0.35 -4.02
CA ASP A 10 -2.69 -0.91 -4.42
C ASP A 10 -3.72 0.23 -4.50
N ALA A 11 -4.08 0.61 -5.72
CA ALA A 11 -4.77 1.87 -6.00
C ALA A 11 -6.27 1.71 -6.29
N ASP A 12 -6.82 0.49 -6.26
CA ASP A 12 -8.24 0.21 -6.54
C ASP A 12 -9.18 0.88 -5.53
N ALA A 13 -8.79 1.00 -4.26
CA ALA A 13 -9.59 1.66 -3.24
C ALA A 13 -8.77 2.55 -2.30
N CYS A 14 -7.69 3.16 -2.81
CA CYS A 14 -6.79 4.00 -2.03
C CYS A 14 -7.31 5.47 -1.93
N PRO A 15 -7.74 5.96 -0.75
CA PRO A 15 -8.22 7.33 -0.57
C PRO A 15 -7.09 8.35 -0.37
N VAL A 16 -5.83 7.89 -0.29
CA VAL A 16 -4.65 8.69 0.07
C VAL A 16 -3.63 8.85 -1.07
N LYS A 17 -4.08 8.70 -2.33
CA LYS A 17 -3.22 8.81 -3.53
C LYS A 17 -2.49 10.16 -3.61
N GLN A 18 -3.16 11.25 -3.25
CA GLN A 18 -2.58 12.60 -3.28
C GLN A 18 -1.50 12.78 -2.21
N GLU A 19 -1.73 12.27 -1.00
CA GLU A 19 -0.76 12.31 0.11
C GLU A 19 0.49 11.51 -0.23
N ILE A 20 0.33 10.36 -0.89
CA ILE A 20 1.45 9.55 -1.38
C ILE A 20 2.28 10.36 -2.37
N ILE A 21 1.66 11.00 -3.37
CA ILE A 21 2.36 11.82 -4.36
C ILE A 21 3.09 13.00 -3.70
N LEU A 22 2.43 13.70 -2.77
CA LEU A 22 3.01 14.83 -2.06
C LEU A 22 4.24 14.42 -1.23
N ALA A 23 4.13 13.33 -0.48
CA ALA A 23 5.24 12.78 0.29
C ALA A 23 6.37 12.31 -0.64
N ALA A 24 6.06 11.50 -1.65
CA ALA A 24 7.03 10.99 -2.61
C ALA A 24 7.83 12.11 -3.28
N LYS A 25 7.17 13.19 -3.71
CA LYS A 25 7.82 14.37 -4.29
C LYS A 25 8.77 15.05 -3.31
N ARG A 26 8.37 15.17 -2.04
CA ARG A 26 9.21 15.80 -0.99
C ARG A 26 10.46 14.99 -0.68
N PHE A 27 10.37 13.67 -0.74
CA PHE A 27 11.46 12.75 -0.42
C PHE A 27 12.24 12.25 -1.65
N ASP A 28 11.88 12.70 -2.85
CA ASP A 28 12.44 12.27 -4.14
C ASP A 28 12.37 10.74 -4.37
N VAL A 29 11.28 10.13 -3.94
CA VAL A 29 11.06 8.67 -4.00
C VAL A 29 10.11 8.31 -5.16
N PRO A 30 10.42 7.29 -5.98
CA PRO A 30 9.53 6.84 -7.04
C PRO A 30 8.24 6.21 -6.49
N VAL A 31 7.16 6.32 -7.25
CA VAL A 31 5.84 5.76 -6.95
C VAL A 31 5.36 4.88 -8.10
N LEU A 32 4.93 3.67 -7.77
CA LEU A 32 4.23 2.75 -8.67
C LEU A 32 2.81 2.56 -8.16
N MET A 33 1.83 3.11 -8.87
CA MET A 33 0.40 2.88 -8.58
C MET A 33 -0.16 1.82 -9.50
N VAL A 34 -0.82 0.81 -8.94
CA VAL A 34 -1.39 -0.30 -9.70
C VAL A 34 -2.89 -0.35 -9.43
N ALA A 35 -3.70 -0.32 -10.49
CA ALA A 35 -5.15 -0.44 -10.40
C ALA A 35 -5.72 -1.34 -11.50
N SER A 36 -6.83 -2.00 -11.21
CA SER A 36 -7.65 -2.68 -12.21
C SER A 36 -8.32 -1.67 -13.16
N PHE A 37 -8.63 -2.10 -14.38
CA PHE A 37 -9.24 -1.26 -15.45
C PHE A 37 -10.51 -0.49 -15.04
N ASP A 38 -11.20 -0.89 -13.98
CA ASP A 38 -12.43 -0.24 -13.52
C ASP A 38 -12.16 1.07 -12.76
N HIS A 39 -10.90 1.38 -12.45
CA HIS A 39 -10.46 2.65 -11.87
C HIS A 39 -9.53 3.40 -12.83
N ARG A 40 -10.08 4.31 -13.66
CA ARG A 40 -9.24 5.30 -14.36
C ARG A 40 -8.64 6.26 -13.34
N ILE A 41 -7.35 6.10 -13.09
CA ILE A 41 -6.57 6.99 -12.24
C ILE A 41 -6.00 8.11 -13.11
N GLU A 42 -6.60 9.29 -13.01
CA GLU A 42 -6.05 10.53 -13.57
C GLU A 42 -5.09 11.16 -12.55
N LEU A 43 -3.84 10.74 -12.59
CA LEU A 43 -2.75 11.32 -11.79
C LEU A 43 -1.64 11.80 -12.71
N PRO A 44 -0.88 12.84 -12.32
CA PRO A 44 0.25 13.31 -13.11
C PRO A 44 1.28 12.18 -13.25
N GLN A 45 1.39 11.64 -14.46
CA GLN A 45 2.46 10.70 -14.81
C GLN A 45 3.72 11.49 -15.14
N ASN A 46 4.84 11.06 -14.59
CA ASN A 46 6.17 11.59 -14.89
C ASN A 46 7.23 10.53 -14.60
N GLU A 47 8.50 10.86 -14.77
CA GLU A 47 9.63 9.92 -14.56
C GLU A 47 9.64 9.23 -13.18
N ARG A 48 9.00 9.81 -12.17
CA ARG A 48 8.93 9.26 -10.80
C ARG A 48 7.56 8.75 -10.39
N ILE A 49 6.52 8.98 -11.18
CA ILE A 49 5.15 8.53 -10.88
C ILE A 49 4.65 7.70 -12.05
N GLN A 50 4.65 6.39 -11.86
CA GLN A 50 4.13 5.41 -12.81
C GLN A 50 2.75 4.94 -12.35
N VAL A 51 1.80 4.91 -13.28
CA VAL A 51 0.46 4.34 -13.05
C VAL A 51 0.28 3.19 -14.04
N VAL A 52 0.03 1.99 -13.52
CA VAL A 52 -0.20 0.78 -14.30
C VAL A 52 -1.64 0.35 -14.15
N GLN A 53 -2.32 0.17 -15.27
CA GLN A 53 -3.64 -0.45 -15.33
C GLN A 53 -3.48 -1.91 -15.74
N VAL A 54 -4.07 -2.81 -14.96
CA VAL A 54 -4.03 -4.26 -15.21
C VAL A 54 -5.40 -4.79 -15.57
N ASP A 55 -5.43 -5.93 -16.28
CA ASP A 55 -6.65 -6.59 -16.72
C ASP A 55 -7.62 -6.87 -15.58
N ARG A 56 -8.92 -6.91 -15.89
CA ARG A 56 -10.06 -7.05 -14.95
C ARG A 56 -10.11 -8.35 -14.13
N SER A 57 -9.11 -9.22 -14.21
CA SER A 57 -9.09 -10.41 -13.37
C SER A 57 -8.97 -10.01 -11.90
N SER A 58 -9.69 -10.71 -11.02
CA SER A 58 -9.79 -10.41 -9.59
C SER A 58 -8.47 -10.40 -8.81
N GLN A 59 -7.36 -10.82 -9.43
CA GLN A 59 -6.04 -10.89 -8.79
C GLN A 59 -4.93 -10.21 -9.61
N SER A 60 -5.25 -9.57 -10.73
CA SER A 60 -4.20 -9.01 -11.61
C SER A 60 -3.36 -7.95 -10.90
N ALA A 61 -4.00 -7.10 -10.08
CA ALA A 61 -3.33 -6.01 -9.39
C ALA A 61 -2.39 -6.55 -8.32
N ASP A 62 -2.91 -7.41 -7.44
CA ASP A 62 -2.13 -8.10 -6.40
C ASP A 62 -0.93 -8.85 -6.99
N LEU A 63 -1.14 -9.61 -8.08
CA LEU A 63 -0.07 -10.36 -8.73
C LEU A 63 0.99 -9.43 -9.35
N TYR A 64 0.56 -8.36 -10.01
CA TYR A 64 1.47 -7.37 -10.56
C TYR A 64 2.30 -6.72 -9.46
N ILE A 65 1.66 -6.24 -8.40
CA ILE A 65 2.33 -5.64 -7.23
C ILE A 65 3.31 -6.65 -6.63
N ALA A 66 2.87 -7.88 -6.36
CA ALA A 66 3.72 -8.93 -5.81
C ALA A 66 4.96 -9.17 -6.67
N ASN A 67 4.85 -9.16 -8.00
CA ASN A 67 5.97 -9.40 -8.90
C ASN A 67 6.94 -8.21 -9.02
N HIS A 68 6.50 -6.98 -8.77
CA HIS A 68 7.30 -5.77 -8.98
C HIS A 68 7.90 -5.18 -7.70
N MET A 69 7.34 -5.49 -6.53
CA MET A 69 7.92 -5.10 -5.25
C MET A 69 9.26 -5.80 -4.97
N LYS A 70 10.19 -5.05 -4.40
CA LYS A 70 11.54 -5.49 -4.01
C LYS A 70 11.77 -5.24 -2.52
N ASN A 71 12.76 -5.92 -1.96
CA ASN A 71 13.19 -5.70 -0.58
C ASN A 71 13.49 -4.21 -0.33
N GLY A 72 12.96 -3.67 0.78
CA GLY A 72 13.11 -2.26 1.14
C GLY A 72 12.08 -1.30 0.53
N ASP A 73 11.22 -1.76 -0.39
CA ASP A 73 10.09 -0.96 -0.88
C ASP A 73 9.05 -0.69 0.22
N ILE A 74 8.15 0.26 -0.04
CA ILE A 74 6.98 0.54 0.80
C ILE A 74 5.72 0.14 0.05
N LEU A 75 4.97 -0.82 0.57
CA LEU A 75 3.64 -1.21 0.08
C LEU A 75 2.54 -0.44 0.82
N VAL A 76 1.64 0.21 0.08
CA VAL A 76 0.39 0.74 0.62
C VAL A 76 -0.78 -0.11 0.11
N THR A 77 -1.45 -0.82 1.01
CA THR A 77 -2.61 -1.67 0.69
C THR A 77 -3.56 -1.82 1.88
N GLN A 78 -4.81 -2.19 1.62
CA GLN A 78 -5.75 -2.65 2.66
C GLN A 78 -5.89 -4.17 2.68
N ASP A 79 -5.30 -4.87 1.71
CA ASP A 79 -5.37 -6.32 1.61
C ASP A 79 -4.33 -6.97 2.53
N TYR A 80 -4.81 -7.68 3.56
CA TYR A 80 -3.94 -8.37 4.50
C TYR A 80 -3.08 -9.48 3.86
N GLY A 81 -3.56 -10.12 2.80
CA GLY A 81 -2.81 -11.14 2.07
C GLY A 81 -1.68 -10.51 1.26
N LEU A 82 -1.96 -9.41 0.56
CA LEU A 82 -0.91 -8.67 -0.16
C LEU A 82 0.12 -8.07 0.82
N ALA A 83 -0.34 -7.54 1.95
CA ALA A 83 0.54 -7.06 3.02
C ALA A 83 1.44 -8.18 3.57
N ALA A 84 0.88 -9.36 3.83
CA ALA A 84 1.64 -10.54 4.26
C ALA A 84 2.71 -10.96 3.23
N LEU A 85 2.38 -10.96 1.93
CA LEU A 85 3.33 -11.23 0.86
C LEU A 85 4.44 -10.18 0.79
N GLY A 86 4.12 -8.90 0.98
CA GLY A 86 5.09 -7.82 1.06
C GLY A 86 6.07 -8.02 2.22
N LEU A 87 5.55 -8.23 3.43
CA LEU A 87 6.38 -8.48 4.62
C LEU A 87 7.33 -9.67 4.42
N ALA A 88 6.84 -10.77 3.84
CA ALA A 88 7.68 -11.94 3.53
C ALA A 88 8.83 -11.64 2.55
N LYS A 89 8.75 -10.57 1.75
CA LYS A 89 9.82 -10.09 0.85
C LYS A 89 10.73 -9.03 1.48
N GLY A 90 10.47 -8.65 2.73
CA GLY A 90 11.14 -7.54 3.41
C GLY A 90 10.73 -6.16 2.87
N VAL A 91 9.49 -6.03 2.44
CA VAL A 91 8.84 -4.76 2.08
C VAL A 91 8.19 -4.19 3.34
N TYR A 92 8.25 -2.88 3.52
CA TYR A 92 7.49 -2.19 4.56
C TYR A 92 6.04 -2.03 4.13
N ALA A 93 5.08 -2.65 4.83
CA ALA A 93 3.67 -2.54 4.45
C ALA A 93 2.91 -1.57 5.37
N LEU A 94 2.08 -0.70 4.77
CA LEU A 94 1.28 0.33 5.43
C LEU A 94 -0.18 0.26 4.94
N SER A 95 -1.14 0.38 5.86
CA SER A 95 -2.55 0.56 5.49
C SER A 95 -2.84 1.98 5.03
N ASN A 96 -3.92 2.19 4.26
CA ASN A 96 -4.38 3.54 3.87
C ASN A 96 -4.70 4.47 5.07
N ARG A 97 -4.80 3.94 6.30
CA ARG A 97 -5.00 4.71 7.53
C ARG A 97 -3.68 4.96 8.30
N GLY A 98 -2.54 4.63 7.71
CA GLY A 98 -1.23 4.85 8.33
C GLY A 98 -0.83 3.82 9.37
N LYS A 99 -1.61 2.76 9.58
CA LYS A 99 -1.19 1.66 10.46
C LYS A 99 -0.16 0.79 9.73
N PRO A 100 1.07 0.63 10.24
CA PRO A 100 2.03 -0.32 9.68
C PRO A 100 1.59 -1.75 9.96
N TYR A 101 1.74 -2.61 8.97
CA TYR A 101 1.73 -4.05 9.19
C TYR A 101 3.11 -4.43 9.74
N LYS A 102 3.16 -5.26 10.79
CA LYS A 102 4.41 -5.67 11.45
C LYS A 102 4.62 -7.16 11.27
N ASP A 103 5.89 -7.55 11.09
CA ASP A 103 6.34 -8.92 10.80
C ASP A 103 5.89 -9.98 11.81
N GLY A 104 5.61 -9.60 13.06
CA GLY A 104 5.34 -10.54 14.15
C GLY A 104 4.08 -11.41 14.00
N SER A 105 3.34 -11.33 12.90
CA SER A 105 2.14 -12.16 12.72
C SER A 105 1.62 -12.25 11.28
N ILE A 106 2.47 -12.67 10.32
CA ILE A 106 2.00 -13.03 8.96
C ILE A 106 0.79 -13.97 9.06
N ASP A 107 0.84 -14.95 9.96
CA ASP A 107 -0.25 -15.89 10.23
C ASP A 107 -1.53 -15.18 10.71
N PHE A 108 -1.42 -14.18 11.58
CA PHE A 108 -2.57 -13.37 12.02
C PHE A 108 -3.15 -12.56 10.86
N LEU A 109 -2.32 -12.02 9.95
CA LEU A 109 -2.83 -11.29 8.79
C LEU A 109 -3.60 -12.24 7.85
N LEU A 110 -3.08 -13.44 7.63
CA LEU A 110 -3.75 -14.48 6.84
C LEU A 110 -5.04 -14.96 7.52
N GLU A 111 -5.04 -15.13 8.84
CA GLU A 111 -6.22 -15.45 9.63
C GLU A 111 -7.28 -14.35 9.51
N ARG A 112 -6.90 -13.07 9.63
CA ARG A 112 -7.80 -11.93 9.42
C ARG A 112 -8.39 -11.91 8.01
N ARG A 113 -7.60 -12.17 6.97
CA ARG A 113 -8.09 -12.30 5.59
C ARG A 113 -9.14 -13.40 5.50
N HIS A 114 -8.87 -14.55 6.11
CA HIS A 114 -9.77 -15.70 6.10
C HIS A 114 -11.07 -15.43 6.86
N GLU A 115 -11.00 -14.81 8.04
CA GLU A 115 -12.14 -14.34 8.82
C GLU A 115 -13.03 -13.39 8.01
N GLN A 116 -12.44 -12.37 7.37
CA GLN A 116 -13.17 -11.43 6.52
C GLN A 116 -13.83 -12.13 5.32
N GLY A 117 -13.14 -13.10 4.71
CA GLY A 117 -13.71 -13.93 3.65
C GLY A 117 -14.90 -14.76 4.12
N LYS A 118 -14.82 -15.36 5.32
CA LYS A 118 -15.93 -16.10 5.94
C LYS A 118 -17.13 -15.18 6.22
N LEU A 119 -16.90 -13.99 6.77
CA LEU A 119 -17.97 -13.02 7.07
C LEU A 119 -18.73 -12.60 5.80
N ARG A 120 -18.04 -12.33 4.69
CA ARG A 120 -18.66 -12.01 3.40
C ARG A 120 -19.52 -13.16 2.87
N ARG A 121 -19.01 -14.40 2.91
CA ARG A 121 -19.73 -15.60 2.42
C ARG A 121 -20.95 -15.93 3.29
N GLY A 122 -20.90 -15.63 4.58
CA GLY A 122 -21.99 -15.91 5.52
C GLY A 122 -23.17 -14.94 5.48
N GLY A 123 -23.21 -14.00 4.52
CA GLY A 123 -24.35 -13.07 4.33
C GLY A 123 -24.53 -12.03 5.45
N LYS A 124 -23.62 -11.96 6.44
CA LYS A 124 -23.67 -10.95 7.49
C LYS A 124 -23.18 -9.61 6.94
N HIS A 125 -24.11 -8.71 6.62
CA HIS A 125 -23.81 -7.29 6.44
C HIS A 125 -23.46 -6.68 7.81
N THR A 126 -22.17 -6.72 8.16
CA THR A 126 -21.65 -5.87 9.23
C THR A 126 -21.70 -4.41 8.77
N LYS A 127 -21.95 -3.45 9.68
CA LYS A 127 -21.66 -2.04 9.40
C LYS A 127 -20.26 -1.97 8.81
N GLY A 128 -20.15 -1.38 7.61
CA GLY A 128 -18.87 -1.24 6.93
C GLY A 128 -17.84 -0.52 7.82
N PRO A 129 -16.55 -0.55 7.44
CA PRO A 129 -15.54 0.22 8.14
C PRO A 129 -15.99 1.68 8.27
N LYS A 130 -15.63 2.33 9.39
CA LYS A 130 -15.93 3.75 9.60
C LYS A 130 -15.54 4.55 8.35
N PRO A 131 -16.31 5.57 7.94
CA PRO A 131 -15.92 6.44 6.85
C PRO A 131 -14.48 6.93 7.00
N PHE A 132 -13.77 7.05 5.87
CA PHE A 132 -12.42 7.61 5.87
C PHE A 132 -12.51 9.10 6.25
N SER A 133 -11.70 9.54 7.21
CA SER A 133 -11.73 10.91 7.74
C SER A 133 -10.44 11.67 7.44
N ASP A 134 -10.47 12.99 7.61
CA ASP A 134 -9.27 13.83 7.47
C ASP A 134 -8.24 13.55 8.57
N GLU A 135 -8.66 13.04 9.73
CA GLU A 135 -7.73 12.55 10.75
C GLU A 135 -6.99 11.31 10.25
N ASP A 136 -7.67 10.36 9.60
CA ASP A 136 -7.01 9.20 8.99
C ASP A 136 -5.99 9.62 7.91
N ARG A 137 -6.34 10.64 7.12
CA ARG A 137 -5.46 11.22 6.09
C ARG A 137 -4.20 11.83 6.71
N ARG A 138 -4.35 12.64 7.77
CA ARG A 138 -3.23 13.23 8.52
C ARG A 138 -2.35 12.14 9.15
N HIS A 139 -2.97 11.16 9.79
CA HIS A 139 -2.26 10.05 10.42
C HIS A 139 -1.49 9.21 9.39
N PHE A 140 -2.09 8.95 8.21
CA PHE A 140 -1.41 8.30 7.09
C PHE A 140 -0.18 9.09 6.64
N LEU A 141 -0.33 10.39 6.37
CA LEU A 141 0.78 11.24 5.92
C LEU A 141 1.90 11.29 6.96
N GLN A 142 1.58 11.41 8.25
CA GLN A 142 2.55 11.39 9.34
C GLN A 142 3.32 10.06 9.38
N SER A 143 2.61 8.95 9.25
CA SER A 143 3.20 7.61 9.31
C SER A 143 4.12 7.34 8.12
N LEU A 144 3.68 7.67 6.91
CA LEU A 144 4.49 7.55 5.69
C LEU A 144 5.73 8.44 5.76
N THR A 145 5.57 9.70 6.18
CA THR A 145 6.69 10.65 6.34
C THR A 145 7.73 10.14 7.33
N LYS A 146 7.28 9.60 8.49
CA LYS A 146 8.18 9.04 9.50
C LYS A 146 8.95 7.84 8.98
N LEU A 147 8.29 6.96 8.22
CA LEU A 147 8.93 5.80 7.60
C LEU A 147 9.98 6.26 6.58
N LEU A 148 9.63 7.17 5.66
CA LEU A 148 10.56 7.70 4.66
C LEU A 148 11.79 8.36 5.30
N LEU A 149 11.60 9.17 6.35
CA LEU A 149 12.71 9.75 7.12
C LEU A 149 13.65 8.67 7.68
N SER A 150 13.09 7.66 8.35
CA SER A 150 13.91 6.58 8.94
C SER A 150 14.70 5.79 7.89
N LEU A 151 14.14 5.60 6.69
CA LEU A 151 14.83 4.90 5.60
C LEU A 151 15.96 5.74 5.01
N GLN A 152 15.80 7.05 4.92
CA GLN A 152 16.88 7.93 4.47
C GLN A 152 18.00 8.07 5.50
N GLU A 153 17.68 8.16 6.80
CA GLU A 153 18.70 8.25 7.86
C GLU A 153 19.57 6.99 7.95
N ASN A 154 18.98 5.81 7.74
CA ASN A 154 19.70 4.53 7.76
C ASN A 154 20.62 4.30 6.55
N VAL A 155 20.51 5.11 5.49
CA VAL A 155 21.41 5.07 4.33
C VAL A 155 22.69 5.87 4.55
N VAL A 156 22.67 6.83 5.49
CA VAL A 156 23.78 7.77 5.75
C VAL A 156 24.74 7.25 6.83
N ARG A 157 24.36 6.20 7.58
CA ARG A 157 25.21 5.51 8.55
C ARG A 157 25.92 4.32 7.93
#